data_AF-A0A660RNM4-F1
#
_entry.id   AF-A0A660RNM4-F1
#
_cell.length_a   1.000
_cell.length_b   1.000
_cell.length_c   1.000
_cell.angle_alpha   90.00
_cell.angle_beta   90.00
_cell.angle_gamma   90.00
#
_symmetry.space_group_name_H-M   'P 1'
#
loop_
_entity.id
_entity.type
_entity.pdbx_description
1 polymer ?
#
loop_
_entity_poly.entity_id
_entity_poly.type
_entity_poly.pdbx_seq_one_letter_code
_entity_poly.pdbx_strand_id
1 'polypeptide(L)'
;MLNEADTRAKLIDPKLHSAGWKEENIRRDVYITLGKIIDENGKRQKGKKPDYILYYASFPIAVVEAKEESESHLAGIGQAKEYAQILDVKFAYSTNGHKIEEFDFITNTQKTLEQFPSPQELYQRYLEFIFEDKKIKQDPLNFPCYSAPGYKIPRYYQEVAIKKVIEAILKGRKRILLNMATGTGKTFVAFQIVWKLIKSGYFQRVLYIADRNFLRDQAYNEFFPFDKARALIEEGKAPKNREVYFSIYQALYSGEDKKLYEEYPPDFFDLVIIDECHRSGYGTWKEILDYFGQAVHLGMTATPKQTDNIDTYAYFGDSVYTYSMGKGIEDGFLSPFQIFRIFTNIDKEGLHLQEALHQGAKIYIPGDMDAGDFYTLENFEREIVLPDRTRTICAHLANLLRTFGPLQKTIIFCVDSEHASLVAKELQNHFS
;
A
#
# COMPACT_ATOMS: atom_id res chain seq x y z
N MET A 1 5.90 -45.74 5.99
CA MET A 1 5.46 -44.51 5.29
C MET A 1 6.14 -43.33 5.96
N LEU A 2 6.65 -42.42 5.16
CA LEU A 2 7.38 -41.22 5.59
C LEU A 2 6.41 -40.18 6.18
N ASN A 3 6.81 -39.50 7.25
CA ASN A 3 6.11 -38.31 7.73
C ASN A 3 6.25 -37.15 6.70
N GLU A 4 5.59 -36.02 6.91
CA GLU A 4 5.60 -34.91 5.95
C GLU A 4 7.03 -34.38 5.69
N ALA A 5 7.83 -34.19 6.72
CA ALA A 5 9.20 -33.68 6.60
C ALA A 5 10.11 -34.64 5.81
N ASP A 6 10.01 -35.94 6.08
CA ASP A 6 10.73 -36.98 5.35
C ASP A 6 10.24 -37.10 3.90
N THR A 7 8.93 -36.98 3.67
CA THR A 7 8.32 -36.98 2.33
C THR A 7 8.83 -35.81 1.51
N ARG A 8 8.91 -34.63 2.13
CA ARG A 8 9.48 -33.42 1.55
C ARG A 8 10.94 -33.63 1.11
N ALA A 9 11.80 -34.03 2.04
CA ALA A 9 13.24 -34.16 1.77
C ALA A 9 13.59 -35.32 0.82
N LYS A 10 12.90 -36.46 0.92
CA LYS A 10 13.27 -37.69 0.19
C LYS A 10 12.54 -37.86 -1.14
N LEU A 11 11.36 -37.27 -1.31
CA LEU A 11 10.53 -37.47 -2.50
C LEU A 11 10.24 -36.14 -3.24
N ILE A 12 9.80 -35.10 -2.54
CA ILE A 12 9.35 -33.85 -3.18
C ILE A 12 10.52 -32.99 -3.66
N ASP A 13 11.52 -32.73 -2.81
CA ASP A 13 12.70 -31.94 -3.16
C ASP A 13 13.45 -32.53 -4.38
N PRO A 14 13.76 -33.85 -4.43
CA PRO A 14 14.36 -34.46 -5.61
C PRO A 14 13.52 -34.30 -6.88
N LYS A 15 12.19 -34.37 -6.77
CA LYS A 15 11.29 -34.16 -7.92
C LYS A 15 11.32 -32.71 -8.41
N LEU A 16 11.28 -31.73 -7.51
CA LEU A 16 11.45 -30.32 -7.87
C LEU A 16 12.80 -30.09 -8.59
N HIS A 17 13.89 -30.64 -8.06
CA HIS A 17 15.21 -30.55 -8.69
C HIS A 17 15.27 -31.22 -10.06
N SER A 18 14.66 -32.41 -10.20
CA SER A 18 14.59 -33.11 -11.49
C SER A 18 13.81 -32.33 -12.56
N ALA A 19 12.83 -31.54 -12.14
CA ALA A 19 12.08 -30.62 -13.01
C ALA A 19 12.83 -29.30 -13.30
N GLY A 20 14.05 -29.12 -12.78
CA GLY A 20 14.89 -27.96 -13.05
C GLY A 20 14.73 -26.80 -12.06
N TRP A 21 14.01 -26.98 -10.95
CA TRP A 21 13.95 -25.98 -9.88
C TRP A 21 15.27 -25.95 -9.10
N LYS A 22 15.89 -24.77 -9.09
CA LYS A 22 17.13 -24.50 -8.34
C LYS A 22 16.82 -24.01 -6.94
N GLU A 23 17.74 -24.21 -6.00
CA GLU A 23 17.57 -23.81 -4.59
C GLU A 23 17.26 -22.32 -4.42
N GLU A 24 17.88 -21.44 -5.19
CA GLU A 24 17.59 -20.00 -5.13
C GLU A 24 16.15 -19.63 -5.51
N ASN A 25 15.45 -20.53 -6.21
CA ASN A 25 14.09 -20.36 -6.72
C ASN A 25 13.04 -21.11 -5.87
N ILE A 26 13.47 -21.80 -4.81
CA ILE A 26 12.58 -22.56 -3.92
C ILE A 26 12.62 -21.93 -2.54
N ARG A 27 11.49 -21.38 -2.09
CA ARG A 27 11.36 -20.87 -0.71
C ARG A 27 10.53 -21.84 0.10
N ARG A 28 11.15 -22.43 1.14
CA ARG A 28 10.53 -23.39 2.05
C ARG A 28 10.11 -22.72 3.35
N ASP A 29 8.95 -23.08 3.88
CA ASP A 29 8.51 -22.68 5.22
C ASP A 29 8.54 -21.17 5.51
N VAL A 30 8.24 -20.34 4.51
CA VAL A 30 8.22 -18.88 4.67
C VAL A 30 6.82 -18.43 5.07
N TYR A 31 6.72 -17.73 6.21
CA TYR A 31 5.49 -17.07 6.61
C TYR A 31 5.16 -15.95 5.63
N ILE A 32 3.99 -16.05 4.98
CA ILE A 32 3.45 -14.99 4.12
C ILE A 32 2.61 -14.00 4.94
N THR A 33 2.08 -14.41 6.09
CA THR A 33 1.43 -13.52 7.06
C THR A 33 1.94 -13.75 8.47
N LEU A 34 1.86 -12.74 9.33
CA LEU A 34 2.22 -12.83 10.75
C LEU A 34 1.06 -13.32 11.63
N GLY A 35 -0.15 -13.29 11.08
CA GLY A 35 -1.38 -13.59 11.81
C GLY A 35 -1.90 -12.40 12.61
N LYS A 36 -3.22 -12.26 12.62
CA LYS A 36 -3.95 -11.18 13.28
C LYS A 36 -3.59 -11.09 14.76
N ILE A 37 -3.37 -9.86 15.25
CA ILE A 37 -3.24 -9.58 16.68
C ILE A 37 -4.63 -9.71 17.32
N ILE A 38 -4.74 -10.52 18.37
CA ILE A 38 -6.03 -10.87 19.00
C ILE A 38 -6.20 -10.33 20.42
N ASP A 39 -5.14 -9.83 21.05
CA ASP A 39 -5.21 -9.19 22.37
C ASP A 39 -4.18 -8.07 22.53
N GLU A 40 -4.32 -7.33 23.64
CA GLU A 40 -3.46 -6.20 24.03
C GLU A 40 -2.02 -6.60 24.38
N ASN A 41 -1.78 -7.89 24.69
CA ASN A 41 -0.44 -8.43 24.95
C ASN A 41 0.32 -8.77 23.66
N GLY A 42 -0.29 -8.54 22.51
CA GLY A 42 0.32 -8.80 21.21
C GLY A 42 0.26 -10.27 20.78
N LYS A 43 -0.59 -11.10 21.40
CA LYS A 43 -0.83 -12.48 20.95
C LYS A 43 -1.40 -12.48 19.55
N ARG A 44 -0.99 -13.44 18.74
CA ARG A 44 -1.37 -13.56 17.32
C ARG A 44 -2.07 -14.88 17.03
N GLN A 45 -2.96 -14.87 16.03
CA GLN A 45 -3.36 -16.08 15.34
C GLN A 45 -2.16 -16.69 14.59
N LYS A 46 -2.28 -17.97 14.20
CA LYS A 46 -1.24 -18.62 13.41
C LYS A 46 -1.12 -17.93 12.05
N GLY A 47 0.07 -17.45 11.72
CA GLY A 47 0.39 -16.92 10.40
C GLY A 47 0.26 -17.99 9.31
N LYS A 48 0.02 -17.55 8.08
CA LYS A 48 -0.05 -18.40 6.90
C LYS A 48 1.35 -18.70 6.42
N LYS A 49 1.65 -19.99 6.18
CA LYS A 49 2.97 -20.49 5.82
C LYS A 49 2.80 -21.66 4.84
N PRO A 50 2.97 -21.42 3.53
CA PRO A 50 3.02 -22.50 2.55
C PRO A 50 4.27 -23.36 2.73
N ASP A 51 4.21 -24.62 2.33
CA ASP A 51 5.38 -25.51 2.41
C ASP A 51 6.47 -25.10 1.42
N TYR A 52 6.06 -24.77 0.19
CA TYR A 52 6.95 -24.23 -0.85
C TYR A 52 6.31 -23.08 -1.60
N ILE A 53 7.09 -22.04 -1.87
CA ILE A 53 6.80 -21.03 -2.87
C ILE A 53 7.88 -21.12 -3.94
N LEU A 54 7.44 -21.31 -5.18
CA LEU A 54 8.30 -21.48 -6.33
C LEU A 54 8.41 -20.15 -7.08
N TYR A 55 9.64 -19.68 -7.29
CA TYR A 55 9.94 -18.40 -7.93
C TYR A 55 10.47 -18.61 -9.34
N TYR A 56 9.94 -17.87 -10.31
CA TYR A 56 10.58 -17.72 -11.61
C TYR A 56 11.38 -16.41 -11.59
N ALA A 57 12.70 -16.50 -11.76
CA ALA A 57 13.64 -15.39 -11.65
C ALA A 57 13.49 -14.61 -10.32
N SER A 58 12.66 -13.58 -10.27
CA SER A 58 12.49 -12.74 -9.08
C SER A 58 11.06 -12.54 -8.61
N PHE A 59 10.11 -13.33 -9.12
CA PHE A 59 8.71 -13.27 -8.69
C PHE A 59 8.13 -14.67 -8.45
N PRO A 60 7.18 -14.81 -7.51
CA PRO A 60 6.54 -16.09 -7.25
C PRO A 60 5.64 -16.48 -8.43
N ILE A 61 5.71 -17.74 -8.85
CA ILE A 61 4.92 -18.27 -9.97
C ILE A 61 4.02 -19.43 -9.56
N ALA A 62 4.38 -20.15 -8.49
CA ALA A 62 3.56 -21.25 -7.96
C ALA A 62 3.75 -21.48 -6.46
N VAL A 63 2.84 -22.27 -5.89
CA VAL A 63 2.87 -22.74 -4.50
C VAL A 63 2.67 -24.24 -4.44
N VAL A 64 3.34 -24.94 -3.51
CA VAL A 64 3.19 -26.39 -3.30
C VAL A 64 2.86 -26.65 -1.83
N GLU A 65 1.81 -27.44 -1.60
CA GLU A 65 1.47 -28.01 -0.29
C GLU A 65 1.83 -29.50 -0.26
N ALA A 66 2.69 -29.85 0.69
CA ALA A 66 3.07 -31.22 0.96
C ALA A 66 2.05 -31.90 1.86
N LYS A 67 2.04 -33.23 1.78
CA LYS A 67 1.35 -34.13 2.69
C LYS A 67 2.28 -35.28 3.02
N GLU A 68 1.97 -35.98 4.12
CA GLU A 68 2.64 -37.24 4.46
C GLU A 68 2.47 -38.27 3.34
N GLU A 69 3.42 -39.20 3.21
CA GLU A 69 3.42 -40.19 2.12
C GLU A 69 2.12 -41.02 2.07
N SER A 70 1.53 -41.29 3.25
CA SER A 70 0.29 -42.07 3.39
C SER A 70 -0.98 -41.31 3.00
N GLU A 71 -0.92 -39.99 2.97
CA GLU A 71 -2.07 -39.14 2.67
C GLU A 71 -2.32 -39.04 1.18
N SER A 72 -3.55 -38.66 0.82
CA SER A 72 -3.90 -38.41 -0.58
C SER A 72 -3.16 -37.19 -1.12
N HIS A 73 -2.60 -37.29 -2.34
CA HIS A 73 -2.01 -36.16 -3.05
C HIS A 73 -3.03 -35.04 -3.36
N LEU A 74 -4.33 -35.32 -3.20
CA LEU A 74 -5.41 -34.34 -3.35
C LEU A 74 -5.68 -33.54 -2.06
N ALA A 75 -5.25 -34.03 -0.90
CA ALA A 75 -5.71 -33.51 0.40
C ALA A 75 -5.31 -32.05 0.66
N GLY A 76 -4.20 -31.58 0.08
CA GLY A 76 -3.73 -30.20 0.24
C GLY A 76 -4.21 -29.22 -0.83
N ILE A 77 -4.98 -29.65 -1.84
CA ILE A 77 -5.26 -28.78 -3.01
C ILE A 77 -6.07 -27.54 -2.64
N GLY A 78 -7.00 -27.63 -1.69
CA GLY A 78 -7.77 -26.49 -1.20
C GLY A 78 -6.87 -25.43 -0.55
N GLN A 79 -5.94 -25.87 0.29
CA GLN A 79 -4.96 -25.02 0.97
C GLN A 79 -3.98 -24.39 -0.03
N ALA A 80 -3.49 -25.17 -1.00
CA ALA A 80 -2.62 -24.67 -2.06
C ALA A 80 -3.31 -23.58 -2.89
N LYS A 81 -4.60 -23.76 -3.22
CA LYS A 81 -5.39 -22.74 -3.94
C LYS A 81 -5.57 -21.46 -3.11
N GLU A 82 -5.82 -21.57 -1.81
CA GLU A 82 -5.91 -20.41 -0.92
C GLU A 82 -4.60 -19.60 -0.91
N TYR A 83 -3.46 -20.28 -0.72
CA TYR A 83 -2.15 -19.61 -0.77
C TYR A 83 -1.85 -19.03 -2.15
N ALA A 84 -2.24 -19.73 -3.22
CA ALA A 84 -2.07 -19.23 -4.57
C ALA A 84 -2.81 -17.92 -4.82
N GLN A 85 -4.05 -17.82 -4.33
CA GLN A 85 -4.85 -16.60 -4.40
C GLN A 85 -4.25 -15.45 -3.58
N ILE A 86 -3.71 -15.74 -2.40
CA ILE A 86 -3.05 -14.74 -1.55
C ILE A 86 -1.80 -14.18 -2.23
N LEU A 87 -0.98 -15.06 -2.83
CA LEU A 87 0.26 -14.71 -3.53
C LEU A 87 0.05 -14.23 -4.97
N ASP A 88 -1.19 -14.23 -5.49
CA ASP A 88 -1.52 -13.98 -6.89
C ASP A 88 -0.65 -14.79 -7.87
N VAL A 89 -0.41 -16.06 -7.56
CA VAL A 89 0.25 -17.02 -8.44
C VAL A 89 -0.78 -17.83 -9.23
N LYS A 90 -0.37 -18.39 -10.36
CA LYS A 90 -1.29 -19.04 -11.31
C LYS A 90 -1.33 -20.55 -11.21
N PHE A 91 -0.39 -21.15 -10.48
CA PHE A 91 -0.29 -22.60 -10.33
C PHE A 91 -0.22 -22.97 -8.85
N ALA A 92 -1.09 -23.89 -8.45
CA ALA A 92 -1.14 -24.44 -7.10
C ALA A 92 -0.96 -25.95 -7.18
N TYR A 93 -0.11 -26.49 -6.31
CA TYR A 93 0.18 -27.91 -6.29
C TYR A 93 -0.08 -28.53 -4.92
N SER A 94 -0.56 -29.77 -4.91
CA SER A 94 -0.53 -30.63 -3.72
C SER A 94 0.13 -31.96 -4.02
N THR A 95 0.93 -32.50 -3.10
CA THR A 95 1.65 -33.75 -3.35
C THR A 95 1.96 -34.50 -2.06
N ASN A 96 1.99 -35.83 -2.15
CA ASN A 96 2.49 -36.75 -1.13
C ASN A 96 3.86 -37.35 -1.53
N GLY A 97 4.57 -36.73 -2.47
CA GLY A 97 5.84 -37.20 -3.03
C GLY A 97 5.69 -38.14 -4.23
N HIS A 98 4.63 -38.95 -4.30
CA HIS A 98 4.43 -39.91 -5.40
C HIS A 98 3.65 -39.33 -6.57
N LYS A 99 2.52 -38.69 -6.29
CA LYS A 99 1.68 -38.00 -7.29
C LYS A 99 1.63 -36.51 -7.00
N ILE A 100 1.41 -35.70 -8.04
CA ILE A 100 1.32 -34.24 -7.93
C ILE A 100 -0.02 -33.82 -8.50
N GLU A 101 -0.87 -33.21 -7.68
CA GLU A 101 -2.09 -32.57 -8.14
C GLU A 101 -1.80 -31.11 -8.49
N GLU A 102 -2.08 -30.71 -9.73
CA GLU A 102 -2.02 -29.31 -10.19
C GLU A 102 -3.44 -28.74 -10.26
N PHE A 103 -3.63 -27.53 -9.73
CA PHE A 103 -4.71 -26.65 -10.10
C PHE A 103 -4.13 -25.44 -10.85
N ASP A 104 -4.53 -25.30 -12.11
CA ASP A 104 -4.10 -24.21 -12.99
C ASP A 104 -5.20 -23.13 -13.06
N PHE A 105 -4.90 -21.93 -12.56
CA PHE A 105 -5.83 -20.80 -12.55
C PHE A 105 -5.99 -20.13 -13.93
N ILE A 106 -5.12 -20.43 -14.89
CA ILE A 106 -5.22 -19.94 -16.28
C ILE A 106 -6.33 -20.70 -17.00
N THR A 107 -6.29 -22.03 -16.94
CA THR A 107 -7.27 -22.91 -17.60
C THR A 107 -8.47 -23.23 -16.73
N ASN A 108 -8.38 -22.94 -15.42
CA ASN A 108 -9.36 -23.30 -14.40
C ASN A 108 -9.61 -24.82 -14.33
N THR A 109 -8.56 -25.62 -14.49
CA THR A 109 -8.61 -27.09 -14.48
C THR A 109 -7.74 -27.69 -13.39
N GLN A 110 -8.15 -28.85 -12.89
CA GLN A 110 -7.37 -29.67 -11.96
C GLN A 110 -6.95 -30.97 -12.63
N LYS A 111 -5.68 -31.37 -12.49
CA LYS A 111 -5.17 -32.63 -13.04
C LYS A 111 -4.05 -33.22 -12.20
N THR A 112 -3.93 -34.54 -12.23
CA THR A 112 -2.79 -35.25 -11.65
C THR A 112 -1.64 -35.32 -12.66
N LEU A 113 -0.44 -35.03 -12.20
CA LEU A 113 0.83 -35.07 -12.92
C LEU A 113 1.76 -36.10 -12.29
N GLU A 114 2.63 -36.68 -13.12
CA GLU A 114 3.71 -37.58 -12.68
C GLU A 114 4.96 -36.80 -12.23
N GLN A 115 5.18 -35.61 -12.80
CA GLN A 115 6.34 -34.75 -12.57
C GLN A 115 5.91 -33.29 -12.46
N PHE A 116 6.69 -32.49 -11.73
CA PHE A 116 6.47 -31.05 -11.68
C PHE A 116 6.79 -30.42 -13.03
N PRO A 117 6.00 -29.42 -13.48
CA PRO A 117 6.40 -28.58 -14.60
C PRO A 117 7.72 -27.85 -14.32
N SER A 118 8.49 -27.61 -15.36
CA SER A 118 9.73 -26.84 -15.25
C SER A 118 9.47 -25.34 -15.03
N PRO A 119 10.41 -24.58 -14.45
CA PRO A 119 10.28 -23.12 -14.33
C PRO A 119 9.97 -22.44 -15.68
N GLN A 120 10.65 -22.87 -16.76
CA GLN A 120 10.47 -22.32 -18.10
C GLN A 120 9.08 -22.63 -18.67
N GLU A 121 8.56 -23.83 -18.44
CA GLU A 121 7.22 -24.22 -18.87
C GLU A 121 6.14 -23.37 -18.18
N LEU A 122 6.22 -23.21 -16.86
CA LEU A 122 5.26 -22.37 -16.13
C LEU A 122 5.33 -20.91 -16.55
N TYR A 123 6.54 -20.41 -16.79
CA TYR A 123 6.71 -19.04 -17.27
C TYR A 123 6.13 -18.86 -18.68
N GLN A 124 6.31 -19.84 -19.57
CA GLN A 124 5.72 -19.80 -20.91
C GLN A 124 4.19 -19.77 -20.85
N ARG A 125 3.55 -20.66 -20.07
CA ARG A 125 2.09 -20.63 -19.83
C ARG A 125 1.63 -19.29 -19.26
N TYR A 126 2.39 -18.75 -18.31
CA TYR A 126 2.12 -17.44 -17.70
C TYR A 126 2.22 -16.29 -18.72
N LEU A 127 3.25 -16.30 -19.58
CA LEU A 127 3.42 -15.28 -20.63
C LEU A 127 2.28 -15.33 -21.66
N GLU A 128 1.93 -16.53 -22.12
CA GLU A 128 0.81 -16.75 -23.06
C GLU A 128 -0.50 -16.17 -22.50
N PHE A 129 -0.79 -16.45 -21.22
CA PHE A 129 -1.99 -15.94 -20.58
C PHE A 129 -1.98 -14.44 -20.30
N ILE A 130 -0.87 -13.91 -19.77
CA ILE A 130 -0.81 -12.52 -19.33
C ILE A 130 -0.63 -11.57 -20.52
N PHE A 131 0.09 -11.99 -21.56
CA PHE A 131 0.50 -11.11 -22.66
C PHE A 131 -0.01 -11.51 -24.03
N GLU A 132 -0.84 -12.56 -24.15
CA GLU A 132 -1.46 -12.97 -25.42
C GLU A 132 -0.41 -13.15 -26.54
N ASP A 133 0.66 -13.88 -26.25
CA ASP A 133 1.79 -14.15 -27.16
C ASP A 133 2.61 -12.92 -27.62
N LYS A 134 2.40 -11.75 -27.01
CA LYS A 134 3.25 -10.58 -27.29
C LYS A 134 4.68 -10.88 -26.86
N LYS A 135 5.60 -10.80 -27.83
CA LYS A 135 7.04 -10.89 -27.57
C LYS A 135 7.49 -9.72 -26.71
N ILE A 136 7.81 -10.01 -25.45
CA ILE A 136 8.44 -9.06 -24.54
C ILE A 136 9.94 -9.08 -24.80
N LYS A 137 10.48 -7.98 -25.37
CA LYS A 137 11.92 -7.87 -25.64
C LYS A 137 12.74 -7.82 -24.35
N GLN A 138 12.19 -7.19 -23.31
CA GLN A 138 12.83 -6.95 -22.02
C GLN A 138 11.76 -7.00 -20.96
N ASP A 139 11.85 -7.97 -20.04
CA ASP A 139 10.86 -8.18 -18.98
C ASP A 139 11.42 -7.71 -17.62
N PRO A 140 11.00 -6.53 -17.12
CA PRO A 140 11.39 -6.05 -15.81
C PRO A 140 10.97 -6.98 -14.66
N LEU A 141 9.98 -7.85 -14.84
CA LEU A 141 9.58 -8.83 -13.82
C LEU A 141 10.72 -9.79 -13.50
N ASN A 142 11.55 -10.13 -14.48
CA ASN A 142 12.68 -11.04 -14.29
C ASN A 142 13.86 -10.37 -13.57
N PHE A 143 13.95 -9.04 -13.58
CA PHE A 143 15.02 -8.31 -12.89
C PHE A 143 14.80 -8.30 -11.38
N PRO A 144 15.78 -8.66 -10.53
CA PRO A 144 15.55 -8.77 -9.09
C PRO A 144 15.18 -7.44 -8.43
N CYS A 145 14.31 -7.51 -7.42
CA CYS A 145 14.13 -6.43 -6.46
C CYS A 145 15.48 -6.05 -5.82
N TYR A 146 15.67 -4.78 -5.50
CA TYR A 146 16.83 -4.35 -4.75
C TYR A 146 16.81 -5.04 -3.37
N SER A 147 17.95 -5.62 -3.02
CA SER A 147 18.20 -6.23 -1.72
C SER A 147 19.63 -5.91 -1.30
N ALA A 148 19.83 -5.74 0.01
CA ALA A 148 21.13 -5.56 0.62
C ALA A 148 21.10 -6.17 2.04
N PRO A 149 22.25 -6.61 2.58
CA PRO A 149 22.32 -7.09 3.95
C PRO A 149 21.73 -6.08 4.95
N GLY A 150 20.80 -6.54 5.81
CA GLY A 150 20.12 -5.68 6.78
C GLY A 150 19.06 -4.74 6.19
N TYR A 151 18.83 -4.77 4.87
CA TYR A 151 17.77 -4.01 4.23
C TYR A 151 16.48 -4.85 4.13
N LYS A 152 15.35 -4.15 4.07
CA LYS A 152 14.02 -4.77 4.01
C LYS A 152 13.81 -5.56 2.71
N ILE A 153 13.11 -6.67 2.82
CA ILE A 153 12.65 -7.50 1.71
C ILE A 153 11.14 -7.25 1.53
N PRO A 154 10.62 -7.20 0.28
CA PRO A 154 9.19 -7.11 0.03
C PRO A 154 8.39 -8.18 0.77
N ARG A 155 7.32 -7.75 1.44
CA ARG A 155 6.25 -8.64 1.92
C ARG A 155 5.45 -9.15 0.74
N TYR A 156 4.70 -10.24 0.92
CA TYR A 156 3.96 -10.87 -0.17
C TYR A 156 3.07 -9.89 -0.95
N TYR A 157 2.30 -9.03 -0.27
CA TYR A 157 1.40 -8.07 -0.92
C TYR A 157 2.16 -6.96 -1.65
N GLN A 158 3.40 -6.67 -1.23
CA GLN A 158 4.29 -5.74 -1.93
C GLN A 158 4.83 -6.40 -3.20
N GLU A 159 5.21 -7.68 -3.17
CA GLU A 159 5.58 -8.44 -4.38
C GLU A 159 4.41 -8.48 -5.38
N VAL A 160 3.19 -8.76 -4.91
CA VAL A 160 1.99 -8.73 -5.75
C VAL A 160 1.76 -7.34 -6.35
N ALA A 161 1.86 -6.27 -5.56
CA ALA A 161 1.71 -4.91 -6.05
C ALA A 161 2.75 -4.55 -7.13
N ILE A 162 4.03 -4.87 -6.88
CA ILE A 162 5.13 -4.64 -7.83
C ILE A 162 4.86 -5.40 -9.14
N LYS A 163 4.51 -6.68 -9.05
CA LYS A 163 4.18 -7.53 -10.19
C LYS A 163 3.02 -6.96 -11.00
N LYS A 164 1.89 -6.65 -10.36
CA LYS A 164 0.69 -6.12 -11.03
C LYS A 164 0.92 -4.80 -11.76
N VAL A 165 1.72 -3.91 -11.18
CA VAL A 165 2.07 -2.64 -11.84
C VAL A 165 2.95 -2.90 -13.07
N ILE A 166 3.98 -3.74 -12.96
CA ILE A 166 4.85 -4.06 -14.10
C ILE A 166 4.07 -4.81 -15.19
N GLU A 167 3.20 -5.76 -14.85
CA GLU A 167 2.29 -6.43 -15.80
C GLU A 167 1.42 -5.41 -16.54
N ALA A 168 0.85 -4.42 -15.84
CA ALA A 168 0.04 -3.37 -16.43
C ALA A 168 0.85 -2.50 -17.41
N ILE A 169 2.08 -2.14 -17.05
CA ILE A 169 3.01 -1.40 -17.92
C ILE A 169 3.33 -2.20 -19.19
N LEU A 170 3.67 -3.48 -19.04
CA LEU A 170 3.99 -4.38 -20.16
C LEU A 170 2.78 -4.62 -21.07
N LYS A 171 1.55 -4.55 -20.53
CA LYS A 171 0.30 -4.54 -21.31
C LYS A 171 0.02 -3.23 -22.04
N GLY A 172 0.87 -2.21 -21.88
CA GLY A 172 0.74 -0.90 -22.51
C GLY A 172 -0.23 0.04 -21.79
N ARG A 173 -0.62 -0.24 -20.54
CA ARG A 173 -1.48 0.67 -19.77
C ARG A 173 -0.70 1.91 -19.37
N LYS A 174 -1.18 3.09 -19.79
CA LYS A 174 -0.56 4.38 -19.48
C LYS A 174 -1.05 5.02 -18.18
N ARG A 175 -2.18 4.59 -17.63
CA ARG A 175 -2.75 5.09 -16.37
C ARG A 175 -3.00 3.89 -15.47
N ILE A 176 -2.35 3.89 -14.31
CA ILE A 176 -2.33 2.76 -13.38
C ILE A 176 -2.60 3.29 -11.99
N LEU A 177 -3.55 2.69 -11.27
CA LEU A 177 -3.82 3.00 -9.87
C LEU A 177 -3.39 1.84 -8.97
N LEU A 178 -2.69 2.16 -7.89
CA LEU A 178 -2.38 1.23 -6.81
C LEU A 178 -3.01 1.73 -5.51
N ASN A 179 -3.81 0.88 -4.87
CA ASN A 179 -4.45 1.21 -3.60
C ASN A 179 -3.84 0.38 -2.47
N MET A 180 -3.17 1.04 -1.53
CA MET A 180 -2.48 0.41 -0.42
C MET A 180 -2.64 1.23 0.86
N ALA A 181 -3.16 0.61 1.91
CA ALA A 181 -3.37 1.27 3.19
C ALA A 181 -2.10 1.94 3.74
N THR A 182 -2.26 3.05 4.44
CA THR A 182 -1.14 3.75 5.09
C THR A 182 -0.39 2.80 6.04
N GLY A 183 0.95 2.91 6.05
CA GLY A 183 1.80 2.03 6.85
C GLY A 183 2.16 0.68 6.19
N THR A 184 1.65 0.40 4.98
CA THR A 184 1.96 -0.85 4.25
C THR A 184 3.16 -0.71 3.30
N GLY A 185 3.84 0.43 3.29
CA GLY A 185 5.10 0.64 2.56
C GLY A 185 4.95 1.01 1.09
N LYS A 186 3.98 1.88 0.74
CA LYS A 186 3.80 2.41 -0.62
C LYS A 186 5.10 2.91 -1.25
N THR A 187 5.82 3.80 -0.57
CA THR A 187 7.09 4.37 -1.06
C THR A 187 8.14 3.30 -1.36
N PHE A 188 8.18 2.23 -0.56
CA PHE A 188 9.06 1.09 -0.81
C PHE A 188 8.64 0.27 -2.04
N VAL A 189 7.33 0.08 -2.25
CA VAL A 189 6.81 -0.54 -3.47
C VAL A 189 7.16 0.29 -4.69
N ALA A 190 6.97 1.62 -4.64
CA ALA A 190 7.36 2.53 -5.71
C ALA A 190 8.85 2.43 -6.03
N PHE A 191 9.70 2.42 -5.00
CA PHE A 191 11.13 2.21 -5.15
C PHE A 191 11.46 0.91 -5.90
N GLN A 192 10.88 -0.22 -5.49
CA GLN A 192 11.16 -1.51 -6.11
C GLN A 192 10.65 -1.60 -7.56
N ILE A 193 9.51 -0.98 -7.87
CA ILE A 193 9.01 -0.86 -9.24
C ILE A 193 10.01 -0.08 -10.10
N VAL A 194 10.43 1.10 -9.64
CA VAL A 194 11.38 1.96 -10.36
C VAL A 194 12.74 1.29 -10.50
N TRP A 195 13.22 0.60 -9.46
CA TRP A 195 14.43 -0.19 -9.51
C TRP A 195 14.38 -1.24 -10.61
N LYS A 196 13.34 -2.06 -10.66
CA LYS A 196 13.19 -3.09 -11.70
C LYS A 196 13.09 -2.47 -13.10
N LEU A 197 12.34 -1.39 -13.28
CA LEU A 197 12.15 -0.73 -14.58
C LEU A 197 13.44 -0.08 -15.10
N ILE A 198 14.17 0.65 -14.26
CA ILE A 198 15.41 1.32 -14.68
C ILE A 198 16.56 0.33 -14.82
N LYS A 199 16.76 -0.56 -13.84
CA LYS A 199 17.92 -1.47 -13.85
C LYS A 199 17.76 -2.61 -14.86
N SER A 200 16.54 -2.96 -15.25
CA SER A 200 16.34 -3.81 -16.42
C SER A 200 16.71 -3.08 -17.71
N GLY A 201 16.61 -1.74 -17.77
CA GLY A 201 16.80 -0.91 -18.95
C GLY A 201 15.49 -0.56 -19.69
N TYR A 202 14.33 -0.86 -19.09
CA TYR A 202 13.02 -0.66 -19.70
C TYR A 202 12.59 0.80 -19.73
N PHE A 203 12.89 1.54 -18.66
CA PHE A 203 12.72 3.00 -18.58
C PHE A 203 14.03 3.67 -18.22
N GLN A 204 14.16 4.95 -18.55
CA GLN A 204 15.35 5.75 -18.29
C GLN A 204 15.11 6.86 -17.27
N ARG A 205 13.93 7.49 -17.31
CA ARG A 205 13.63 8.69 -16.51
C ARG A 205 12.29 8.61 -15.81
N VAL A 206 12.31 8.81 -14.49
CA VAL A 206 11.14 8.73 -13.62
C VAL A 206 10.97 10.01 -12.82
N LEU A 207 9.75 10.55 -12.77
CA LEU A 207 9.36 11.65 -11.88
C LEU A 207 8.50 11.11 -10.74
N TYR A 208 8.91 11.31 -9.49
CA TYR A 208 8.12 11.05 -8.29
C TYR A 208 7.59 12.37 -7.72
N ILE A 209 6.28 12.51 -7.63
CA ILE A 209 5.62 13.70 -7.11
C ILE A 209 4.94 13.35 -5.78
N ALA A 210 5.24 14.13 -4.74
CA ALA A 210 4.59 14.05 -3.45
C ALA A 210 3.81 15.35 -3.13
N ASP A 211 2.92 15.27 -2.14
CA ASP A 211 2.12 16.44 -1.70
C ASP A 211 2.97 17.47 -0.94
N ARG A 212 3.94 17.03 -0.13
CA ARG A 212 4.73 17.90 0.76
C ARG A 212 6.21 17.58 0.75
N ASN A 213 7.06 18.57 1.05
CA ASN A 213 8.52 18.43 1.07
C ASN A 213 8.97 17.25 1.94
N PHE A 214 8.41 17.11 3.15
CA PHE A 214 8.75 15.99 4.04
C PHE A 214 8.47 14.61 3.41
N LEU A 215 7.34 14.46 2.70
CA LEU A 215 7.00 13.21 2.01
C LEU A 215 7.89 12.96 0.80
N ARG A 216 8.18 14.01 0.02
CA ARG A 216 9.17 13.98 -1.08
C ARG A 216 10.54 13.54 -0.58
N ASP A 217 11.00 14.10 0.54
CA ASP A 217 12.34 13.83 1.10
C ASP A 217 12.42 12.40 1.66
N GLN A 218 11.34 11.89 2.26
CA GLN A 218 11.23 10.48 2.63
C GLN A 218 11.36 9.57 1.42
N ALA A 219 10.64 9.87 0.33
CA ALA A 219 10.74 9.12 -0.92
C ALA A 219 12.14 9.21 -1.54
N TYR A 220 12.72 10.41 -1.60
CA TYR A 220 14.07 10.62 -2.05
C TYR A 220 15.04 9.70 -1.31
N ASN A 221 15.00 9.71 0.04
CA ASN A 221 15.86 8.90 0.89
C ASN A 221 15.62 7.38 0.75
N GLU A 222 14.37 6.94 0.58
CA GLU A 222 14.04 5.54 0.33
C GLU A 222 14.75 5.01 -0.95
N PHE A 223 14.91 5.86 -1.95
CA PHE A 223 15.58 5.54 -3.22
C PHE A 223 17.11 5.67 -3.15
N PHE A 224 17.71 5.70 -1.94
CA PHE A 224 19.17 5.80 -1.78
C PHE A 224 20.01 4.84 -2.66
N PRO A 225 19.55 3.64 -3.07
CA PRO A 225 20.35 2.77 -3.95
C PRO A 225 20.63 3.34 -5.34
N PHE A 226 19.87 4.36 -5.77
CA PHE A 226 20.17 5.11 -6.98
C PHE A 226 21.30 6.13 -6.79
N ASP A 227 21.71 6.41 -5.56
CA ASP A 227 22.83 7.31 -5.20
C ASP A 227 22.79 8.63 -6.01
N LYS A 228 23.80 8.88 -6.85
CA LYS A 228 23.96 10.07 -7.69
C LYS A 228 23.00 10.14 -8.87
N ALA A 229 22.25 9.08 -9.18
CA ALA A 229 21.25 9.07 -10.24
C ALA A 229 19.93 9.73 -9.82
N ARG A 230 19.80 10.18 -8.56
CA ARG A 230 18.66 10.94 -8.06
C ARG A 230 18.84 12.45 -8.19
N ALA A 231 17.73 13.18 -8.30
CA ALA A 231 17.68 14.64 -8.23
C ALA A 231 16.43 15.14 -7.51
N LEU A 232 16.56 16.27 -6.81
CA LEU A 232 15.43 17.08 -6.37
C LEU A 232 15.14 18.15 -7.43
N ILE A 233 13.87 18.28 -7.80
CA ILE A 233 13.34 19.42 -8.55
C ILE A 233 12.70 20.38 -7.55
N GLU A 234 13.25 21.58 -7.48
CA GLU A 234 12.92 22.62 -6.52
C GLU A 234 12.75 23.94 -7.26
N GLU A 235 12.10 24.92 -6.64
CA GLU A 235 11.92 26.24 -7.24
C GLU A 235 13.25 26.81 -7.76
N GLY A 236 13.28 27.21 -9.03
CA GLY A 236 14.48 27.70 -9.72
C GLY A 236 15.54 26.63 -10.04
N LYS A 237 15.27 25.34 -9.84
CA LYS A 237 16.23 24.24 -10.03
C LYS A 237 15.60 23.04 -10.76
N ALA A 238 15.93 22.93 -12.05
CA ALA A 238 15.50 21.85 -12.94
C ALA A 238 16.67 21.01 -13.51
N PRO A 239 17.26 20.07 -12.75
CA PRO A 239 18.31 19.20 -13.25
C PRO A 239 17.79 18.29 -14.38
N LYS A 240 18.62 17.96 -15.39
CA LYS A 240 18.21 17.14 -16.56
C LYS A 240 19.08 15.91 -16.82
N ASN A 241 20.09 15.68 -15.98
CA ASN A 241 21.15 14.67 -16.17
C ASN A 241 21.11 13.54 -15.12
N ARG A 242 19.90 13.12 -14.74
CA ARG A 242 19.60 12.10 -13.72
C ARG A 242 18.56 11.10 -14.23
N GLU A 243 18.37 10.01 -13.50
CA GLU A 243 17.42 8.94 -13.82
C GLU A 243 16.13 9.09 -13.01
N VAL A 244 16.21 9.46 -11.73
CA VAL A 244 15.05 9.56 -10.84
C VAL A 244 14.95 10.95 -10.24
N TYR A 245 13.81 11.59 -10.45
CA TYR A 245 13.54 12.96 -10.05
C TYR A 245 12.45 13.00 -9.00
N PHE A 246 12.59 13.85 -8.00
CA PHE A 246 11.65 13.99 -6.90
C PHE A 246 11.21 15.44 -6.79
N SER A 247 9.91 15.68 -6.70
CA SER A 247 9.37 17.02 -6.56
C SER A 247 8.07 17.03 -5.75
N ILE A 248 7.59 18.24 -5.49
CA ILE A 248 6.24 18.49 -5.04
C ILE A 248 5.50 19.32 -6.07
N TYR A 249 4.17 19.26 -6.06
CA TYR A 249 3.34 20.01 -7.00
C TYR A 249 3.64 21.50 -7.01
N GLN A 250 3.78 22.12 -5.83
CA GLN A 250 4.07 23.54 -5.70
C GLN A 250 5.39 23.92 -6.39
N ALA A 251 6.43 23.08 -6.29
CA ALA A 251 7.71 23.34 -6.94
C ALA A 251 7.59 23.22 -8.47
N LEU A 252 6.90 22.19 -8.97
CA LEU A 252 6.65 22.04 -10.41
C LEU A 252 5.84 23.20 -10.99
N TYR A 253 4.88 23.73 -10.24
CA TYR A 253 4.05 24.88 -10.62
C TYR A 253 4.70 26.26 -10.37
N SER A 254 5.89 26.29 -9.79
CA SER A 254 6.62 27.54 -9.60
C SER A 254 6.99 28.16 -10.96
N GLY A 255 7.18 29.48 -10.97
CA GLY A 255 7.46 30.26 -12.18
C GLY A 255 6.28 31.14 -12.61
N GLU A 256 6.60 32.38 -12.99
CA GLU A 256 5.63 33.40 -13.41
C GLU A 256 5.25 33.23 -14.89
N ASP A 257 6.21 33.40 -15.80
CA ASP A 257 5.99 33.30 -17.25
C ASP A 257 5.87 31.86 -17.75
N LYS A 258 6.71 30.97 -17.21
CA LYS A 258 6.80 29.57 -17.59
C LYS A 258 6.90 28.72 -16.34
N LYS A 259 6.06 27.69 -16.24
CA LYS A 259 6.05 26.78 -15.10
C LYS A 259 7.30 25.90 -15.14
N LEU A 260 7.85 25.57 -13.98
CA LEU A 260 9.09 24.81 -13.87
C LEU A 260 9.02 23.45 -14.58
N TYR A 261 7.87 22.78 -14.56
CA TYR A 261 7.70 21.51 -15.28
C TYR A 261 7.85 21.65 -16.80
N GLU A 262 7.56 22.82 -17.38
CA GLU A 262 7.68 23.07 -18.82
C GLU A 262 9.15 23.26 -19.27
N GLU A 263 10.10 23.31 -18.35
CA GLU A 263 11.53 23.26 -18.68
C GLU A 263 11.98 21.88 -19.17
N TYR A 264 11.19 20.85 -18.88
CA TYR A 264 11.39 19.49 -19.38
C TYR A 264 10.54 19.28 -20.62
N PRO A 265 11.05 18.62 -21.67
CA PRO A 265 10.22 18.18 -22.78
C PRO A 265 9.01 17.32 -22.32
N PRO A 266 7.86 17.37 -23.01
CA PRO A 266 6.67 16.55 -22.69
C PRO A 266 6.92 15.04 -22.66
N ASP A 267 7.91 14.56 -23.42
CA ASP A 267 8.34 13.16 -23.52
C ASP A 267 9.61 12.86 -22.70
N PHE A 268 9.99 13.76 -21.78
CA PHE A 268 11.20 13.59 -20.99
C PHE A 268 11.10 12.41 -20.02
N PHE A 269 9.96 12.22 -19.36
CA PHE A 269 9.77 11.14 -18.40
C PHE A 269 9.08 9.93 -19.05
N ASP A 270 9.56 8.72 -18.72
CA ASP A 270 8.89 7.47 -19.11
C ASP A 270 7.78 7.10 -18.10
N LEU A 271 7.97 7.48 -16.83
CA LEU A 271 7.05 7.21 -15.74
C LEU A 271 6.92 8.43 -14.82
N VAL A 272 5.68 8.78 -14.48
CA VAL A 272 5.34 9.75 -13.44
C VAL A 272 4.59 9.02 -12.32
N ILE A 273 5.12 9.06 -11.11
CA ILE A 273 4.51 8.50 -9.90
C ILE A 273 3.88 9.63 -9.11
N ILE A 274 2.62 9.45 -8.74
CA ILE A 274 1.88 10.37 -7.88
C ILE A 274 1.56 9.69 -6.56
N ASP A 275 2.21 10.14 -5.48
CA ASP A 275 1.89 9.71 -4.13
C ASP A 275 0.68 10.49 -3.59
N GLU A 276 -0.17 9.81 -2.83
CA GLU A 276 -1.43 10.35 -2.29
C GLU A 276 -2.31 11.02 -3.36
N CYS A 277 -2.50 10.35 -4.51
CA CYS A 277 -3.19 10.84 -5.71
C CYS A 277 -4.71 11.14 -5.55
N HIS A 278 -5.20 11.25 -4.32
CA HIS A 278 -6.58 11.63 -3.96
C HIS A 278 -6.67 12.98 -3.22
N ARG A 279 -5.56 13.53 -2.72
CA ARG A 279 -5.57 14.61 -1.71
C ARG A 279 -5.50 16.05 -2.20
N SER A 280 -5.20 16.30 -3.48
CA SER A 280 -4.95 17.67 -3.94
C SER A 280 -5.52 17.91 -5.34
N GLY A 281 -5.92 19.15 -5.60
CA GLY A 281 -6.82 19.53 -6.69
C GLY A 281 -6.51 18.87 -8.03
N TYR A 282 -7.47 18.06 -8.51
CA TYR A 282 -7.43 17.46 -9.83
C TYR A 282 -7.08 18.49 -10.90
N GLY A 283 -7.55 19.73 -10.78
CA GLY A 283 -7.22 20.83 -11.70
C GLY A 283 -5.71 21.07 -11.88
N THR A 284 -4.98 21.38 -10.81
CA THR A 284 -3.53 21.66 -10.85
C THR A 284 -2.72 20.44 -11.25
N TRP A 285 -3.11 19.25 -10.77
CA TRP A 285 -2.42 18.02 -11.12
C TRP A 285 -2.59 17.67 -12.59
N LYS A 286 -3.82 17.85 -13.10
CA LYS A 286 -4.17 17.52 -14.45
C LYS A 286 -3.32 18.26 -15.46
N GLU A 287 -2.95 19.53 -15.24
CA GLU A 287 -2.06 20.23 -16.19
C GLU A 287 -0.68 19.58 -16.28
N ILE A 288 -0.04 19.26 -15.15
CA ILE A 288 1.26 18.56 -15.15
C ILE A 288 1.15 17.17 -15.79
N LEU A 289 0.11 16.43 -15.45
CA LEU A 289 -0.10 15.07 -15.97
C LEU A 289 -0.44 15.10 -17.47
N ASP A 290 -1.28 16.03 -17.92
CA ASP A 290 -1.62 16.19 -19.33
C ASP A 290 -0.37 16.61 -20.13
N TYR A 291 0.48 17.47 -19.55
CA TYR A 291 1.78 17.84 -20.14
C TYR A 291 2.70 16.64 -20.34
N PHE A 292 2.89 15.81 -19.30
CA PHE A 292 3.65 14.56 -19.40
C PHE A 292 2.82 13.38 -19.91
N GLY A 293 1.76 13.63 -20.68
CA GLY A 293 0.73 12.64 -21.01
C GLY A 293 1.22 11.40 -21.76
N GLN A 294 2.41 11.45 -22.37
CA GLN A 294 3.01 10.29 -23.04
C GLN A 294 3.60 9.27 -22.07
N ALA A 295 4.02 9.71 -20.88
CA ALA A 295 4.53 8.85 -19.82
C ALA A 295 3.45 7.89 -19.31
N VAL A 296 3.89 6.79 -18.69
CA VAL A 296 3.02 6.03 -17.80
C VAL A 296 2.81 6.84 -16.53
N HIS A 297 1.57 6.93 -16.05
CA HIS A 297 1.26 7.50 -14.74
C HIS A 297 0.86 6.40 -13.76
N LEU A 298 1.57 6.34 -12.64
CA LEU A 298 1.26 5.47 -11.52
C LEU A 298 0.72 6.33 -10.37
N GLY A 299 -0.59 6.31 -10.18
CA GLY A 299 -1.23 6.87 -8.99
C GLY A 299 -1.15 5.89 -7.83
N MET A 300 -0.77 6.38 -6.65
CA MET A 300 -0.74 5.61 -5.42
C MET A 300 -1.62 6.29 -4.38
N THR A 301 -2.52 5.53 -3.76
CA THR A 301 -3.44 6.04 -2.74
C THR A 301 -3.64 5.03 -1.62
N ALA A 302 -4.01 5.52 -0.44
CA ALA A 302 -4.51 4.70 0.66
C ALA A 302 -6.03 4.68 0.76
N THR A 303 -6.74 5.52 -0.02
CA THR A 303 -8.19 5.65 0.07
C THR A 303 -8.87 4.88 -1.06
N PRO A 304 -9.82 3.97 -0.73
CA PRO A 304 -10.68 3.38 -1.74
C PRO A 304 -11.58 4.43 -2.38
N LYS A 305 -12.21 4.06 -3.50
CA LYS A 305 -13.18 4.91 -4.20
C LYS A 305 -14.29 5.35 -3.25
N GLN A 306 -14.46 6.65 -3.13
CA GLN A 306 -15.44 7.37 -2.35
C GLN A 306 -15.97 8.52 -3.20
N THR A 307 -17.02 9.19 -2.73
CA THR A 307 -17.65 10.30 -3.47
C THR A 307 -16.73 11.49 -3.67
N ASP A 308 -15.79 11.71 -2.77
CA ASP A 308 -14.82 12.81 -2.76
C ASP A 308 -13.57 12.57 -3.63
N ASN A 309 -13.35 11.33 -4.13
CA ASN A 309 -12.19 11.00 -4.97
C ASN A 309 -12.57 10.33 -6.31
N ILE A 310 -13.80 10.58 -6.79
CA ILE A 310 -14.31 10.04 -8.06
C ILE A 310 -13.38 10.39 -9.23
N ASP A 311 -12.84 11.61 -9.26
CA ASP A 311 -11.97 12.08 -10.34
C ASP A 311 -10.67 11.28 -10.45
N THR A 312 -10.11 10.83 -9.33
CA THR A 312 -8.91 9.97 -9.31
C THR A 312 -9.19 8.65 -10.03
N TYR A 313 -10.32 8.00 -9.72
CA TYR A 313 -10.71 6.75 -10.38
C TYR A 313 -11.20 6.97 -11.80
N ALA A 314 -11.72 8.16 -12.14
CA ALA A 314 -12.05 8.52 -13.51
C ALA A 314 -10.79 8.64 -14.39
N TYR A 315 -9.69 9.17 -13.83
CA TYR A 315 -8.43 9.34 -14.54
C TYR A 315 -7.60 8.05 -14.64
N PHE A 316 -7.41 7.34 -13.52
CA PHE A 316 -6.57 6.14 -13.49
C PHE A 316 -7.31 4.83 -13.77
N GLY A 317 -8.65 4.84 -13.68
CA GLY A 317 -9.46 3.62 -13.69
C GLY A 317 -9.39 2.85 -12.37
N ASP A 318 -9.84 1.59 -12.41
CA ASP A 318 -9.79 0.70 -11.25
C ASP A 318 -8.34 0.35 -10.88
N SER A 319 -8.12 0.10 -9.59
CA SER A 319 -6.79 -0.28 -9.10
C SER A 319 -6.36 -1.64 -9.64
N VAL A 320 -5.09 -1.73 -10.06
CA VAL A 320 -4.51 -3.01 -10.49
C VAL A 320 -4.27 -3.96 -9.32
N TYR A 321 -4.21 -3.40 -8.11
CA TYR A 321 -4.15 -4.14 -6.85
C TYR A 321 -4.63 -3.27 -5.69
N THR A 322 -5.31 -3.90 -4.73
CA THR A 322 -5.76 -3.27 -3.49
C THR A 322 -5.31 -4.06 -2.28
N TYR A 323 -4.58 -3.41 -1.37
CA TYR A 323 -4.24 -3.95 -0.06
C TYR A 323 -4.84 -3.07 1.04
N SER A 324 -5.99 -3.49 1.55
CA SER A 324 -6.80 -2.70 2.49
C SER A 324 -6.25 -2.74 3.91
N MET A 325 -6.69 -1.78 4.73
CA MET A 325 -6.37 -1.75 6.16
C MET A 325 -6.88 -3.01 6.87
N GLY A 326 -8.10 -3.46 6.55
CA GLY A 326 -8.68 -4.69 7.10
C GLY A 326 -7.81 -5.90 6.82
N LYS A 327 -7.37 -6.07 5.57
CA LYS A 327 -6.44 -7.15 5.20
C LYS A 327 -5.08 -7.02 5.90
N GLY A 328 -4.55 -5.81 6.01
CA GLY A 328 -3.33 -5.54 6.79
C GLY A 328 -3.43 -5.95 8.27
N ILE A 329 -4.61 -5.75 8.89
CA ILE A 329 -4.88 -6.17 10.26
C ILE A 329 -5.01 -7.70 10.35
N GLU A 330 -5.75 -8.32 9.44
CA GLU A 330 -5.92 -9.79 9.38
C GLU A 330 -4.60 -10.52 9.18
N ASP A 331 -3.74 -10.00 8.31
CA ASP A 331 -2.41 -10.55 8.06
C ASP A 331 -1.42 -10.27 9.20
N GLY A 332 -1.78 -9.37 10.13
CA GLY A 332 -0.96 -9.01 11.29
C GLY A 332 0.14 -7.98 10.99
N PHE A 333 0.08 -7.30 9.84
CA PHE A 333 1.04 -6.25 9.46
C PHE A 333 0.63 -4.85 9.92
N LEU A 334 -0.65 -4.63 10.23
CA LEU A 334 -1.19 -3.42 10.83
C LEU A 334 -1.81 -3.73 12.19
N SER A 335 -1.78 -2.74 13.08
CA SER A 335 -2.41 -2.86 14.40
C SER A 335 -3.93 -2.79 14.28
N PRO A 336 -4.68 -3.64 15.00
CA PRO A 336 -6.11 -3.44 15.15
C PRO A 336 -6.39 -2.15 15.94
N PHE A 337 -7.61 -1.62 15.82
CA PHE A 337 -8.04 -0.44 16.57
C PHE A 337 -9.45 -0.66 17.12
N GLN A 338 -9.77 0.10 18.16
CA GLN A 338 -11.11 0.20 18.74
C GLN A 338 -11.63 1.62 18.52
N ILE A 339 -12.90 1.73 18.15
CA ILE A 339 -13.56 3.03 17.98
C ILE A 339 -14.44 3.28 19.20
N PHE A 340 -14.11 4.30 19.98
CA PHE A 340 -14.98 4.84 21.02
C PHE A 340 -15.66 6.09 20.46
N ARG A 341 -16.95 5.99 20.15
CA ARG A 341 -17.75 7.15 19.71
C ARG A 341 -18.35 7.84 20.92
N ILE A 342 -18.01 9.10 21.10
CA ILE A 342 -18.44 9.92 22.24
C ILE A 342 -19.16 11.14 21.68
N PHE A 343 -20.31 11.44 22.25
CA PHE A 343 -21.11 12.60 21.90
C PHE A 343 -21.59 13.26 23.19
N THR A 344 -21.48 14.57 23.29
CA THR A 344 -22.21 15.36 24.28
C THR A 344 -23.70 15.43 23.91
N ASN A 345 -24.54 15.95 24.79
CA ASN A 345 -25.96 16.19 24.48
C ASN A 345 -26.10 17.15 23.29
N ILE A 346 -25.37 18.27 23.32
CA ILE A 346 -25.42 19.28 22.26
C ILE A 346 -24.81 18.81 20.92
N ASP A 347 -23.93 17.80 20.93
CA ASP A 347 -23.46 17.17 19.68
C ASP A 347 -24.57 16.41 18.95
N LYS A 348 -25.54 15.88 19.69
CA LYS A 348 -26.66 15.11 19.13
C LYS A 348 -27.85 16.00 18.81
N GLU A 349 -28.14 16.95 19.68
CA GLU A 349 -29.37 17.76 19.66
C GLU A 349 -29.17 19.10 18.94
N GLY A 350 -27.91 19.52 18.77
CA GLY A 350 -27.58 20.88 18.36
C GLY A 350 -27.66 21.86 19.53
N LEU A 351 -27.35 23.13 19.24
CA LEU A 351 -27.33 24.22 20.20
C LEU A 351 -28.21 25.36 19.70
N HIS A 352 -29.29 25.65 20.43
CA HIS A 352 -30.03 26.90 20.28
C HIS A 352 -29.31 28.02 21.04
N LEU A 353 -28.82 29.04 20.32
CA LEU A 353 -27.94 30.06 20.89
C LEU A 353 -28.62 30.83 22.02
N GLN A 354 -29.86 31.28 21.80
CA GLN A 354 -30.60 32.04 22.79
C GLN A 354 -30.79 31.24 24.08
N GLU A 355 -31.24 29.99 23.99
CA GLU A 355 -31.44 29.14 25.17
C GLU A 355 -30.15 28.91 25.95
N ALA A 356 -29.03 28.67 25.24
CA ALA A 356 -27.73 28.47 25.86
C ALA A 356 -27.25 29.74 26.61
N LEU A 357 -27.45 30.93 26.04
CA LEU A 357 -27.13 32.20 26.69
C LEU A 357 -28.02 32.45 27.91
N HIS A 358 -29.32 32.14 27.85
CA HIS A 358 -30.22 32.23 29.00
C HIS A 358 -29.80 31.28 30.15
N GLN A 359 -29.21 30.13 29.81
CA GLN A 359 -28.67 29.18 30.78
C GLN A 359 -27.27 29.56 31.30
N GLY A 360 -26.70 30.68 30.82
CA GLY A 360 -25.40 31.20 31.25
C GLY A 360 -24.19 30.52 30.60
N ALA A 361 -24.38 29.86 29.44
CA ALA A 361 -23.28 29.22 28.72
C ALA A 361 -22.23 30.25 28.27
N LYS A 362 -20.95 29.89 28.41
CA LYS A 362 -19.86 30.67 27.81
C LYS A 362 -19.75 30.30 26.35
N ILE A 363 -19.93 31.27 25.48
CA ILE A 363 -19.94 31.11 24.02
C ILE A 363 -19.11 32.24 23.41
N TYR A 364 -18.33 31.92 22.38
CA TYR A 364 -17.61 32.90 21.57
C TYR A 364 -17.88 32.64 20.09
N ILE A 365 -18.15 33.69 19.33
CA ILE A 365 -18.29 33.62 17.87
C ILE A 365 -17.04 34.30 17.29
N PRO A 366 -16.18 33.58 16.54
CA PRO A 366 -14.99 34.16 15.96
C PRO A 366 -15.29 35.29 14.96
N GLY A 367 -14.57 36.42 15.07
CA GLY A 367 -14.71 37.55 14.15
C GLY A 367 -16.07 38.27 14.19
N ASP A 368 -16.39 39.00 13.12
CA ASP A 368 -17.68 39.70 12.92
C ASP A 368 -18.70 38.81 12.17
N MET A 369 -18.73 37.50 12.47
CA MET A 369 -19.72 36.60 11.87
C MET A 369 -21.12 36.85 12.47
N ASP A 370 -22.15 36.85 11.63
CA ASP A 370 -23.53 36.95 12.09
C ASP A 370 -23.89 35.72 12.92
N ALA A 371 -24.42 35.96 14.11
CA ALA A 371 -24.84 34.88 14.99
C ALA A 371 -26.09 34.18 14.45
N GLY A 372 -25.96 32.91 14.07
CA GLY A 372 -27.10 32.03 13.82
C GLY A 372 -27.85 31.66 15.11
N ASP A 373 -29.14 31.29 14.95
CA ASP A 373 -29.98 30.87 16.07
C ASP A 373 -29.77 29.40 16.49
N PHE A 374 -29.28 28.57 15.57
CA PHE A 374 -29.08 27.14 15.77
C PHE A 374 -27.77 26.67 15.15
N TYR A 375 -27.00 25.91 15.93
CA TYR A 375 -25.72 25.36 15.52
C TYR A 375 -25.69 23.84 15.72
N THR A 376 -24.97 23.15 14.85
CA THR A 376 -24.77 21.70 14.90
C THR A 376 -23.30 21.37 15.12
N LEU A 377 -22.99 20.08 15.24
CA LEU A 377 -21.61 19.58 15.38
C LEU A 377 -20.66 20.10 14.29
N GLU A 378 -21.15 20.36 13.08
CA GLU A 378 -20.35 20.87 11.97
C GLU A 378 -19.92 22.33 12.18
N ASN A 379 -20.67 23.10 12.95
CA ASN A 379 -20.40 24.51 13.23
C ASN A 379 -19.48 24.69 14.46
N PHE A 380 -19.48 23.73 15.39
CA PHE A 380 -18.73 23.82 16.64
C PHE A 380 -17.22 23.93 16.39
N GLU A 381 -16.60 24.87 17.10
CA GLU A 381 -15.20 25.24 17.05
C GLU A 381 -14.73 25.73 15.66
N ARG A 382 -15.68 26.05 14.78
CA ARG A 382 -15.47 26.73 13.48
C ARG A 382 -16.16 28.08 13.43
N GLU A 383 -17.46 28.08 13.69
CA GLU A 383 -18.34 29.25 13.66
C GLU A 383 -18.74 29.70 15.07
N ILE A 384 -18.76 28.76 16.00
CA ILE A 384 -19.09 29.00 17.41
C ILE A 384 -18.18 28.16 18.30
N VAL A 385 -17.50 28.80 19.24
CA VAL A 385 -16.59 28.16 20.19
C VAL A 385 -17.32 27.96 21.51
N LEU A 386 -17.30 26.71 21.98
CA LEU A 386 -17.97 26.26 23.20
C LEU A 386 -16.94 25.75 24.24
N PRO A 387 -16.36 26.63 25.08
CA PRO A 387 -15.33 26.25 26.05
C PRO A 387 -15.78 25.16 27.04
N ASP A 388 -17.04 25.16 27.47
CA ASP A 388 -17.54 24.16 28.42
C ASP A 388 -17.68 22.77 27.76
N ARG A 389 -18.01 22.73 26.47
CA ARG A 389 -17.99 21.50 25.66
C ARG A 389 -16.57 20.96 25.55
N THR A 390 -15.62 21.83 25.22
CA THR A 390 -14.19 21.46 25.11
C THR A 390 -13.67 20.92 26.43
N ARG A 391 -13.95 21.59 27.56
CA ARG A 391 -13.57 21.12 28.90
C ARG A 391 -14.19 19.75 29.22
N THR A 392 -15.47 19.56 28.91
CA THR A 392 -16.17 18.30 29.15
C THR A 392 -15.54 17.14 28.37
N ILE A 393 -15.23 17.37 27.08
CA ILE A 393 -14.56 16.38 26.23
C ILE A 393 -13.15 16.08 26.76
N CYS A 394 -12.39 17.10 27.16
CA CYS A 394 -11.04 16.93 27.73
C CYS A 394 -11.06 16.15 29.05
N ALA A 395 -12.02 16.41 29.93
CA ALA A 395 -12.19 15.67 31.17
C ALA A 395 -12.50 14.19 30.92
N HIS A 396 -13.38 13.90 29.95
CA HIS A 396 -13.67 12.53 29.53
C HIS A 396 -12.44 11.83 28.94
N LEU A 397 -11.73 12.51 28.02
CA LEU A 397 -10.50 11.99 27.42
C LEU A 397 -9.42 11.71 28.48
N ALA A 398 -9.25 12.60 29.46
CA ALA A 398 -8.30 12.40 30.54
C ALA A 398 -8.60 11.14 31.36
N ASN A 399 -9.88 10.86 31.62
CA ASN A 399 -10.29 9.62 32.28
C ASN A 399 -9.97 8.38 31.44
N LEU A 400 -10.25 8.40 30.14
CA LEU A 400 -9.87 7.30 29.24
C LEU A 400 -8.37 7.05 29.24
N LEU A 401 -7.56 8.10 29.14
CA LEU A 401 -6.11 7.99 29.16
C LEU A 401 -5.59 7.43 30.50
N ARG A 402 -6.19 7.80 31.64
CA ARG A 402 -5.83 7.16 32.93
C ARG A 402 -6.15 5.67 32.96
N THR A 403 -7.24 5.24 32.31
CA THR A 403 -7.62 3.83 32.21
C THR A 403 -6.67 3.04 31.30
N PHE A 404 -6.34 3.55 30.11
CA PHE A 404 -5.52 2.83 29.13
C PHE A 404 -4.01 3.04 29.29
N GLY A 405 -3.59 4.06 30.03
CA GLY A 405 -2.20 4.37 30.29
C GLY A 405 -1.90 5.86 30.06
N PRO A 406 -1.68 6.67 31.11
CA PRO A 406 -1.55 8.13 30.97
C PRO A 406 -0.30 8.58 30.21
N LEU A 407 0.68 7.70 30.03
CA LEU A 407 1.92 7.96 29.29
C LEU A 407 1.87 7.43 27.85
N GLN A 408 0.75 6.86 27.40
CA GLN A 408 0.60 6.42 26.02
C GLN A 408 0.60 7.62 25.08
N LYS A 409 1.43 7.55 24.03
CA LYS A 409 1.52 8.62 23.03
C LYS A 409 0.15 8.83 22.38
N THR A 410 -0.38 10.03 22.52
CA THR A 410 -1.71 10.42 22.05
C THR A 410 -1.60 11.62 21.12
N ILE A 411 -2.31 11.56 19.98
CA ILE A 411 -2.44 12.68 19.04
C ILE A 411 -3.90 13.10 19.05
N ILE A 412 -4.14 14.40 19.21
CA ILE A 412 -5.49 14.97 19.24
C ILE A 412 -5.62 15.92 18.06
N PHE A 413 -6.53 15.59 17.15
CA PHE A 413 -6.83 16.42 16.00
C PHE A 413 -7.91 17.43 16.40
N CYS A 414 -7.55 18.70 16.41
CA CYS A 414 -8.45 19.82 16.70
C CYS A 414 -8.87 20.50 15.40
N VAL A 415 -9.89 21.36 15.49
CA VAL A 415 -10.44 22.07 14.32
C VAL A 415 -9.44 23.07 13.74
N ASP A 416 -8.80 23.84 14.61
CA ASP A 416 -7.75 24.81 14.27
C ASP A 416 -6.70 24.93 15.40
N SER A 417 -5.78 25.88 15.26
CA SER A 417 -4.70 26.13 16.23
C SER A 417 -5.18 26.72 17.56
N GLU A 418 -6.27 27.49 17.56
CA GLU A 418 -6.82 28.09 18.78
C GLU A 418 -7.49 27.00 19.63
N HIS A 419 -8.31 26.16 19.00
CA HIS A 419 -8.91 24.99 19.62
C HIS A 419 -7.83 24.02 20.13
N ALA A 420 -6.76 23.78 19.37
CA ALA A 420 -5.64 22.96 19.82
C ALA A 420 -4.97 23.50 21.10
N SER A 421 -4.79 24.82 21.18
CA SER A 421 -4.21 25.47 22.35
C SER A 421 -5.13 25.37 23.57
N LEU A 422 -6.45 25.52 23.38
CA LEU A 422 -7.44 25.34 24.43
C LEU A 422 -7.47 23.90 24.96
N VAL A 423 -7.50 22.92 24.06
CA VAL A 423 -7.47 21.48 24.41
C VAL A 423 -6.18 21.13 25.17
N ALA A 424 -5.03 21.62 24.70
CA ALA A 424 -3.75 21.39 25.38
C ALA A 424 -3.76 21.94 26.82
N LYS A 425 -4.26 23.17 27.01
CA LYS A 425 -4.41 23.79 28.32
C LYS A 425 -5.34 23.00 29.23
N GLU A 426 -6.52 22.61 28.75
CA GLU A 426 -7.51 21.88 29.55
C GLU A 426 -7.00 20.48 29.94
N LEU A 427 -6.31 19.77 29.03
CA LEU A 427 -5.70 18.49 29.36
C LEU A 427 -4.52 18.61 30.32
N GLN A 428 -3.71 19.66 30.22
CA GLN A 428 -2.62 19.91 31.17
C GLN A 428 -3.15 19.97 32.61
N ASN A 429 -4.29 20.62 32.84
CA ASN A 429 -4.92 20.69 34.16
C ASN A 429 -5.31 19.31 34.75
N HIS A 430 -5.47 18.28 33.91
CA HIS A 430 -5.82 16.93 34.35
C HIS A 430 -4.60 16.03 34.61
N PHE A 431 -3.43 16.34 34.06
CA PHE A 431 -2.21 15.53 34.18
C PHE A 431 -1.07 16.25 34.92
N SER A 432 -1.32 17.46 35.42
CA SER A 432 -0.41 18.22 36.28
C SER A 432 -0.32 17.66 37.69
#